data_AF-A0A356AVL3-F1
#
_entry.id   AF-A0A356AVL3-F1
#
_cell.length_a   1.000
_cell.length_b   1.000
_cell.length_c   1.000
_cell.angle_alpha   90.00
_cell.angle_beta   90.00
_cell.angle_gamma   90.00
#
_symmetry.space_group_name_H-M   'P 1'
#
loop_
_entity.id
_entity.type
_entity.pdbx_description
1 polymer ?
#
loop_
_entity_poly.entity_id
_entity_poly.type
_entity_poly.pdbx_seq_one_letter_code
_entity_poly.pdbx_strand_id
1 'polypeptide(L)'
;MYCKECEGISNCILTHKKTGKLLGGGGSVSYKSIDPPVLDLTQIQKPFYSVYDAQRNEWGKIKTPRDLNNEECKGFTFACSRRLELENGELLQPVYGRFNFENRKTSVKVYKFGFDGEELVMKDEGNLLSCESENRGLGEPSIVYFNGLYYLTIRADSQGYVAVSKDGLVFNPPTVWKWDTGFIVPTYNTQQNWIARHDGLYLVYTRKDGKNDHVFRNRAP
;
A
#
# COMPACT_ATOMS: atom_id res chain seq x y z
N MET A 1 15.52 22.30 -16.11
CA MET A 1 15.29 21.05 -15.35
C MET A 1 13.84 21.08 -14.90
N TYR A 2 12.94 20.42 -15.63
CA TYR A 2 11.51 20.39 -15.29
C TYR A 2 11.27 19.23 -14.33
N CYS A 3 11.44 19.45 -13.03
CA CYS A 3 10.91 18.52 -12.03
C CYS A 3 9.42 18.84 -11.89
N LYS A 4 8.54 17.95 -12.34
CA LYS A 4 7.11 18.01 -12.03
C LYS A 4 6.84 16.97 -10.96
N GLU A 5 6.45 17.41 -9.77
CA GLU A 5 5.88 16.57 -8.73
C GLU A 5 4.37 16.48 -8.98
N CYS A 6 3.86 15.25 -9.10
CA CYS A 6 2.43 15.00 -9.17
C CYS A 6 1.96 14.54 -7.79
N GLU A 7 1.02 15.27 -7.21
CA GLU A 7 0.29 14.89 -6.02
C GLU A 7 -1.08 14.36 -6.44
N GLY A 8 -1.52 13.25 -5.85
CA GLY A 8 -2.81 12.68 -6.20
C GLY A 8 -3.35 11.72 -5.16
N ILE A 9 -4.67 11.71 -5.03
CA ILE A 9 -5.40 10.64 -4.35
C ILE A 9 -5.49 9.48 -5.33
N SER A 10 -4.99 8.32 -4.94
CA SER A 10 -5.12 7.08 -5.70
C SER A 10 -6.36 6.30 -5.23
N ASN A 11 -6.68 5.17 -5.86
CA ASN A 11 -7.84 4.30 -5.57
C ASN A 11 -7.86 3.65 -4.15
N CYS A 12 -7.27 4.29 -3.15
CA CYS A 12 -7.16 3.86 -1.75
C CYS A 12 -8.19 4.58 -0.88
N ILE A 13 -9.45 4.36 -1.19
CA ILE A 13 -10.60 4.99 -0.53
C ILE A 13 -11.12 4.05 0.58
N LEU A 14 -11.40 4.59 1.75
CA LEU A 14 -12.05 3.89 2.85
C LEU A 14 -13.09 4.79 3.51
N THR A 15 -14.30 4.27 3.74
CA THR A 15 -15.26 4.89 4.66
C THR A 15 -14.84 4.53 6.08
N HIS A 16 -14.42 5.52 6.85
CA HIS A 16 -14.06 5.36 8.25
C HIS A 16 -15.32 5.27 9.09
N LYS A 17 -15.63 4.09 9.61
CA LYS A 17 -16.89 3.80 10.31
C LYS A 17 -17.03 4.66 11.56
N LYS A 18 -15.98 4.84 12.34
CA LYS A 18 -16.03 5.61 13.59
C LYS A 18 -16.41 7.07 13.39
N THR A 19 -15.95 7.71 12.30
CA THR A 19 -16.22 9.14 12.03
C THR A 19 -17.26 9.37 10.95
N GLY A 20 -17.66 8.32 10.22
CA GLY A 20 -18.53 8.41 9.04
C GLY A 20 -17.91 9.10 7.83
N LYS A 21 -16.62 9.46 7.89
CA LYS A 21 -15.94 10.19 6.83
C LYS A 21 -15.37 9.25 5.76
N LEU A 22 -15.42 9.69 4.51
CA LEU A 22 -14.74 9.01 3.40
C LEU A 22 -13.33 9.58 3.26
N LEU A 23 -12.33 8.70 3.40
CA LEU A 23 -10.91 9.03 3.43
C LEU A 23 -10.23 8.50 2.16
N GLY A 24 -9.61 9.39 1.39
CA GLY A 24 -8.80 9.07 0.23
C GLY A 24 -7.31 9.06 0.58
N GLY A 25 -6.53 8.17 -0.02
CA GLY A 25 -5.07 8.11 0.16
C GLY A 25 -4.31 8.06 -1.16
N GLY A 26 -3.09 8.59 -1.14
CA GLY A 26 -2.16 8.52 -2.26
C GLY A 26 -0.76 8.96 -1.85
N GLY A 27 -0.03 9.57 -2.78
CA GLY A 27 1.29 10.08 -2.49
C GLY A 27 1.93 10.76 -3.68
N SER A 28 3.13 11.30 -3.46
CA SER A 28 3.88 11.98 -4.50
C SER A 28 4.56 11.03 -5.47
N VAL A 29 4.57 11.42 -6.75
CA VAL A 29 5.41 10.82 -7.78
C VAL A 29 6.13 11.94 -8.51
N SER A 30 7.46 11.90 -8.51
CA SER A 30 8.30 12.92 -9.13
C SER A 30 8.91 12.40 -10.42
N TYR A 31 8.99 13.26 -11.43
CA TYR A 31 9.56 12.93 -12.74
C TYR A 31 10.68 13.93 -13.12
N LYS A 32 11.79 13.41 -13.65
CA LYS A 32 12.87 14.21 -14.26
C LYS A 32 12.53 14.66 -15.68
N SER A 33 11.72 13.86 -16.37
CA SER A 33 11.15 14.14 -17.68
C SER A 33 9.76 13.52 -17.75
N ILE A 34 8.85 14.18 -18.47
CA ILE A 34 7.49 13.68 -18.72
C ILE A 34 7.35 12.97 -20.07
N ASP A 35 8.27 13.23 -21.00
CA ASP A 35 8.26 12.64 -22.35
C ASP A 35 9.71 12.34 -22.80
N PRO A 36 10.14 11.07 -22.80
CA PRO A 36 9.47 9.95 -22.15
C PRO A 36 9.44 10.13 -20.62
N PRO A 37 8.48 9.51 -19.91
CA PRO A 37 8.40 9.61 -18.46
C PRO A 37 9.61 8.95 -17.79
N VAL A 38 10.38 9.74 -17.03
CA VAL A 38 11.52 9.27 -16.25
C VAL A 38 11.29 9.61 -14.79
N LEU A 39 11.09 8.59 -13.94
CA LEU A 39 10.91 8.75 -12.50
C LEU A 39 12.15 9.38 -11.86
N ASP A 40 11.93 10.38 -11.00
CA ASP A 40 12.97 10.96 -10.17
C ASP A 40 13.09 10.21 -8.84
N LEU A 41 13.95 9.19 -8.81
CA LEU A 41 14.27 8.45 -7.60
C LEU A 41 15.18 9.23 -6.64
N THR A 42 15.56 10.49 -6.88
CA THR A 42 16.25 11.29 -5.85
C THR A 42 15.26 12.00 -4.93
N GLN A 43 14.00 12.14 -5.32
CA GLN A 43 12.97 12.78 -4.48
C GLN A 43 12.43 11.84 -3.40
N ILE A 44 12.19 12.40 -2.22
CA ILE A 44 11.58 11.68 -1.11
C ILE A 44 10.08 11.59 -1.36
N GLN A 45 9.55 10.36 -1.40
CA GLN A 45 8.11 10.13 -1.52
C GLN A 45 7.38 10.67 -0.29
N LYS A 46 6.22 11.29 -0.50
CA LYS A 46 5.34 11.76 0.57
C LYS A 46 4.00 11.03 0.50
N PRO A 47 3.46 10.55 1.62
CA PRO A 47 2.11 10.03 1.69
C PRO A 47 1.12 11.19 1.77
N PHE A 48 0.02 11.08 1.03
CA PHE A 48 -1.04 12.09 1.04
C PHE A 48 -2.38 11.47 1.40
N TYR A 49 -3.24 12.27 2.02
CA TYR A 49 -4.63 11.95 2.23
C TYR A 49 -5.53 13.17 2.03
N SER A 50 -6.81 12.92 1.79
CA SER A 50 -7.85 13.94 1.81
C SER A 50 -9.14 13.34 2.35
N VAL A 51 -9.97 14.17 2.95
CA VAL A 51 -11.26 13.79 3.50
C VAL A 51 -12.35 14.36 2.60
N TYR A 52 -13.27 13.52 2.16
CA TYR A 52 -14.39 13.95 1.33
C TYR A 52 -15.49 14.59 2.20
N ASP A 53 -15.94 15.76 1.78
CA ASP A 53 -17.05 16.50 2.36
C ASP A 53 -18.34 16.16 1.60
N ALA A 54 -19.15 15.27 2.19
CA ALA A 54 -20.41 14.86 1.59
C ALA A 54 -21.46 15.98 1.50
N GLN A 55 -21.37 17.02 2.34
CA GLN A 55 -22.29 18.16 2.27
C GLN A 55 -21.97 19.06 1.07
N ARG A 56 -20.68 19.23 0.79
CA ARG A 56 -20.19 20.04 -0.33
C ARG A 56 -19.99 19.24 -1.62
N ASN A 57 -20.06 17.92 -1.57
CA ASN A 57 -19.77 17.00 -2.67
C ASN A 57 -18.37 17.24 -3.28
N GLU A 58 -17.37 17.47 -2.43
CA GLU A 58 -16.00 17.76 -2.85
C GLU A 58 -14.96 17.08 -1.94
N TRP A 59 -13.76 16.86 -2.49
CA TRP A 59 -12.62 16.47 -1.68
C TRP A 59 -12.04 17.70 -0.99
N GLY A 60 -11.72 17.56 0.30
CA GLY A 60 -10.98 18.58 1.04
C GLY A 60 -9.55 18.76 0.53
N LYS A 61 -8.82 19.68 1.16
CA LYS A 61 -7.41 19.90 0.86
C LYS A 61 -6.60 18.61 1.04
N ILE A 62 -5.62 18.42 0.17
CA ILE A 62 -4.62 17.37 0.33
C ILE A 62 -3.76 17.69 1.55
N LYS A 63 -3.53 16.69 2.40
CA LYS A 63 -2.74 16.79 3.62
C LYS A 63 -1.72 15.65 3.69
N THR A 64 -0.63 15.90 4.41
CA THR A 64 0.35 14.89 4.80
C THR A 64 0.05 14.43 6.23
N PRO A 65 0.02 13.12 6.52
CA PRO A 65 -0.21 12.63 7.87
C PRO A 65 0.97 12.96 8.80
N ARG A 66 0.68 13.03 10.10
CA ARG A 66 1.68 13.32 11.13
C ARG A 66 2.29 12.02 11.68
N ASP A 67 3.59 12.01 11.92
CA ASP A 67 4.29 10.88 12.53
C ASP A 67 4.23 10.91 14.07
N LEU A 68 4.98 10.01 14.74
CA LEU A 68 5.04 9.91 16.20
C LEU A 68 5.61 11.15 16.89
N ASN A 69 6.41 11.95 16.17
CA ASN A 69 7.00 13.20 16.64
C ASN A 69 6.19 14.42 16.20
N ASN A 70 5.00 14.20 15.62
CA ASN A 70 4.14 15.23 15.06
C ASN A 70 4.74 15.98 13.84
N GLU A 71 5.71 15.35 13.15
CA GLU A 71 6.26 15.85 11.89
C GLU A 71 5.47 15.31 10.68
N GLU A 72 5.62 15.94 9.52
CA GLU A 72 5.04 15.39 8.29
C GLU A 72 5.73 14.08 7.88
N CYS A 73 4.93 13.04 7.66
CA CYS A 73 5.42 11.76 7.18
C CYS A 73 6.12 11.89 5.81
N LYS A 74 7.17 11.09 5.60
CA LYS A 74 7.96 11.05 4.37
C LYS A 74 8.64 9.70 4.19
N GLY A 75 9.13 9.43 2.98
CA GLY A 75 9.81 8.19 2.61
C GLY A 75 8.90 7.08 2.08
N PHE A 76 7.58 7.22 2.19
CA PHE A 76 6.60 6.20 1.78
C PHE A 76 5.34 6.80 1.18
N THR A 77 4.47 5.95 0.64
CA THR A 77 3.20 6.34 0.01
C THR A 77 2.02 5.53 0.55
N PHE A 78 0.82 6.12 0.50
CA PHE A 78 -0.45 5.40 0.69
C PHE A 78 -1.02 4.86 -0.62
N ALA A 79 -0.36 5.15 -1.75
CA ALA A 79 -0.87 4.76 -3.05
C ALA A 79 -1.00 3.25 -3.19
N CYS A 80 -1.99 2.79 -3.95
CA CYS A 80 -2.16 1.38 -4.31
C CYS A 80 -2.14 0.39 -3.13
N SER A 81 -2.54 0.83 -1.94
CA SER A 81 -2.53 0.05 -0.71
C SER A 81 -3.93 -0.02 -0.09
N ARG A 82 -4.37 -1.20 0.34
CA ARG A 82 -5.62 -1.35 1.09
C ARG A 82 -5.33 -1.32 2.59
N ARG A 83 -6.00 -0.41 3.30
CA ARG A 83 -5.92 -0.26 4.76
C ARG A 83 -7.08 -0.98 5.47
N LEU A 84 -6.95 -1.18 6.77
CA LEU A 84 -7.97 -1.81 7.62
C LEU A 84 -8.28 -0.90 8.81
N GLU A 85 -9.57 -0.71 9.09
CA GLU A 85 -10.04 -0.05 10.31
C GLU A 85 -10.25 -1.10 11.42
N LEU A 86 -9.68 -0.84 12.59
CA LEU A 86 -9.85 -1.60 13.82
C LEU A 86 -11.14 -1.20 14.54
N GLU A 87 -11.61 -2.04 15.46
CA GLU A 87 -12.86 -1.79 16.20
C GLU A 87 -12.88 -0.45 16.95
N ASN A 88 -11.72 0.01 17.42
CA ASN A 88 -11.57 1.29 18.10
C ASN A 88 -11.49 2.50 17.14
N GLY A 89 -11.59 2.28 15.82
CA GLY A 89 -11.44 3.28 14.76
C GLY A 89 -10.01 3.74 14.51
N GLU A 90 -9.00 2.99 14.95
CA GLU A 90 -7.65 3.19 14.46
C GLU A 90 -7.46 2.46 13.13
N LEU A 91 -6.54 2.94 12.31
CA LEU A 91 -6.26 2.42 10.97
C LEU A 91 -4.94 1.68 10.97
N LEU A 92 -4.94 0.42 10.55
CA LEU A 92 -3.74 -0.26 10.06
C LEU A 92 -3.54 0.10 8.60
N GLN A 93 -2.54 0.95 8.34
CA GLN A 93 -2.18 1.44 7.03
C GLN A 93 -0.89 0.76 6.56
N PRO A 94 -0.98 -0.23 5.67
CA PRO A 94 0.20 -0.75 5.02
C PRO A 94 0.71 0.28 4.02
N VAL A 95 2.02 0.41 3.95
CA VAL A 95 2.72 1.39 3.11
C VAL A 95 3.93 0.75 2.46
N TYR A 96 4.40 1.36 1.38
CA TYR A 96 5.68 1.03 0.79
C TYR A 96 6.45 2.27 0.41
N GLY A 97 7.77 2.14 0.35
CA GLY A 97 8.65 3.25 0.06
C GLY A 97 10.10 2.97 0.40
N ARG A 98 10.90 4.03 0.40
CA ARG A 98 12.32 3.98 0.76
C ARG A 98 12.48 4.52 2.16
N PHE A 99 12.62 3.60 3.11
CA PHE A 99 12.87 3.91 4.51
C PHE A 99 14.37 4.11 4.80
N ASN A 100 15.24 3.62 3.92
CA ASN A 100 16.64 4.00 3.84
C ASN A 100 16.88 4.64 2.46
N PHE A 101 17.26 5.92 2.44
CA PHE A 101 17.44 6.69 1.20
C PHE A 101 18.68 6.27 0.39
N GLU A 102 19.65 5.60 1.01
CA GLU A 102 20.81 5.04 0.33
C GLU A 102 20.43 3.80 -0.47
N ASN A 103 19.39 3.07 -0.02
CA ASN A 103 18.86 1.92 -0.72
C ASN A 103 17.79 2.33 -1.74
N ARG A 104 17.98 1.93 -2.99
CA ARG A 104 16.99 2.19 -4.06
C ARG A 104 15.81 1.21 -4.03
N LYS A 105 15.92 0.08 -3.32
CA LYS A 105 14.83 -0.89 -3.17
C LYS A 105 13.75 -0.36 -2.23
N THR A 106 12.50 -0.51 -2.62
CA THR A 106 11.38 -0.22 -1.72
C THR A 106 11.20 -1.36 -0.71
N SER A 107 10.72 -1.01 0.48
CA SER A 107 10.33 -1.95 1.53
C SER A 107 8.89 -1.67 1.95
N VAL A 108 8.32 -2.57 2.75
CA VAL A 108 6.95 -2.46 3.25
C VAL A 108 6.97 -2.32 4.78
N LYS A 109 6.05 -1.51 5.31
CA LYS A 109 5.74 -1.39 6.73
C LYS A 109 4.23 -1.31 6.91
N VAL A 110 3.75 -1.57 8.12
CA VAL A 110 2.39 -1.21 8.53
C VAL A 110 2.48 -0.20 9.66
N TYR A 111 1.74 0.89 9.52
CA TYR A 111 1.60 1.93 10.55
C TYR A 111 0.21 1.89 11.15
N LYS A 112 0.11 2.17 12.45
CA LYS A 112 -1.16 2.44 13.11
C LYS A 112 -1.41 3.94 13.11
N PHE A 113 -2.55 4.37 12.61
CA PHE A 113 -2.95 5.77 12.62
C PHE A 113 -4.24 5.97 13.40
N GLY A 114 -4.30 7.03 14.19
CA GLY A 114 -5.57 7.58 14.67
C GLY A 114 -6.13 8.53 13.62
N PHE A 115 -7.46 8.54 13.47
CA PHE A 115 -8.17 9.49 12.62
C PHE A 115 -9.40 10.02 13.36
N ASP A 116 -9.44 11.34 13.55
CA ASP A 116 -10.52 12.03 14.27
C ASP A 116 -11.65 12.54 13.35
N GLY A 117 -11.51 12.34 12.04
CA GLY A 117 -12.42 12.84 11.02
C GLY A 117 -11.83 13.98 10.20
N GLU A 118 -10.73 14.56 10.67
CA GLU A 118 -9.97 15.59 9.99
C GLU A 118 -8.50 15.20 9.87
N GLU A 119 -7.81 14.93 10.97
CA GLU A 119 -6.36 14.70 11.01
C GLU A 119 -6.00 13.21 11.17
N LEU A 120 -4.95 12.81 10.43
CA LEU A 120 -4.40 11.45 10.46
C LEU A 120 -3.01 11.48 11.13
N VAL A 121 -2.92 10.89 12.32
CA VAL A 121 -1.74 10.97 13.21
C VAL A 121 -1.26 9.58 13.59
N MET A 122 0.03 9.30 13.38
CA MET A 122 0.63 8.00 13.68
C MET A 122 0.58 7.73 15.18
N LYS A 123 0.26 6.50 15.53
CA LYS A 123 0.17 6.00 16.90
C LYS A 123 1.17 4.91 17.19
N ASP A 124 1.58 4.17 16.16
CA ASP A 124 2.47 3.02 16.30
C ASP A 124 3.08 2.64 14.94
N GLU A 125 4.18 1.89 14.98
CA GLU A 125 4.84 1.37 13.78
C GLU A 125 5.22 -0.11 13.86
N GLY A 126 5.07 -0.80 12.73
CA GLY A 126 5.47 -2.19 12.56
C GLY A 126 6.93 -2.38 12.14
N ASN A 127 7.34 -3.65 12.05
CA ASN A 127 8.66 -4.02 11.55
C ASN A 127 8.79 -3.77 10.04
N LEU A 128 10.04 -3.54 9.58
CA LEU A 128 10.35 -3.35 8.17
C LEU A 128 10.41 -4.71 7.45
N LEU A 129 9.66 -4.83 6.35
CA LEU A 129 9.67 -5.99 5.47
C LEU A 129 10.44 -5.66 4.18
N SER A 130 11.45 -6.47 3.87
CA SER A 130 12.26 -6.38 2.66
C SER A 130 12.40 -7.76 2.00
N CYS A 131 12.84 -7.79 0.74
CA CYS A 131 13.13 -9.01 0.01
C CYS A 131 14.34 -8.79 -0.90
N GLU A 132 15.46 -9.43 -0.58
CA GLU A 132 16.72 -9.16 -1.30
C GLU A 132 16.73 -9.67 -2.74
N SER A 133 15.98 -10.73 -3.04
CA SER A 133 15.85 -11.27 -4.40
C SER A 133 15.08 -10.34 -5.35
N GLU A 134 14.40 -9.32 -4.83
CA GLU A 134 13.60 -8.38 -5.62
C GLU A 134 14.39 -7.11 -5.94
N ASN A 135 14.70 -6.88 -7.22
CA ASN A 135 15.56 -5.79 -7.66
C ASN A 135 14.98 -4.40 -7.37
N ARG A 136 13.66 -4.22 -7.51
CA ARG A 136 12.97 -2.98 -7.12
C ARG A 136 12.50 -2.99 -5.67
N GLY A 137 12.56 -4.13 -5.00
CA GLY A 137 12.00 -4.35 -3.66
C GLY A 137 10.50 -4.64 -3.68
N LEU A 138 9.86 -4.40 -2.54
CA LEU A 138 8.47 -4.74 -2.26
C LEU A 138 7.55 -3.52 -2.39
N GLY A 139 6.29 -3.71 -2.80
CA GLY A 139 5.36 -2.60 -2.92
C GLY A 139 3.88 -2.97 -2.95
N GLU A 140 3.05 -1.93 -3.02
CA GLU A 140 1.58 -1.99 -3.17
C GLU A 140 0.90 -3.02 -2.24
N PRO A 141 1.18 -2.98 -0.92
CA PRO A 141 0.69 -3.97 0.02
C PRO A 141 -0.79 -3.77 0.36
N SER A 142 -1.51 -4.85 0.65
CA SER A 142 -2.91 -4.79 1.08
C SER A 142 -3.17 -5.69 2.28
N ILE A 143 -3.72 -5.11 3.35
CA ILE A 143 -3.98 -5.82 4.60
C ILE A 143 -5.43 -6.30 4.70
N VAL A 144 -5.62 -7.46 5.30
CA VAL A 144 -6.91 -8.01 5.69
C VAL A 144 -6.78 -8.72 7.04
N TYR A 145 -7.87 -8.73 7.82
CA TYR A 145 -8.00 -9.58 9.01
C TYR A 145 -8.90 -10.76 8.67
N PHE A 146 -8.48 -11.96 9.06
CA PHE A 146 -9.29 -13.17 8.91
C PHE A 146 -8.92 -14.20 9.99
N ASN A 147 -9.92 -14.70 10.71
CA ASN A 147 -9.81 -15.78 11.71
C ASN A 147 -8.63 -15.62 12.70
N GLY A 148 -8.51 -14.47 13.35
CA GLY A 148 -7.48 -14.21 14.36
C GLY A 148 -6.12 -13.76 13.82
N LEU A 149 -5.95 -13.68 12.50
CA LEU A 149 -4.68 -13.30 11.87
C LEU A 149 -4.85 -12.14 10.89
N TYR A 150 -3.77 -11.37 10.75
CA TYR A 150 -3.63 -10.34 9.74
C TYR A 150 -2.76 -10.86 8.60
N TYR A 151 -3.24 -10.69 7.37
CA TYR A 151 -2.54 -11.10 6.16
C TYR A 151 -2.21 -9.87 5.33
N LEU A 152 -0.99 -9.84 4.81
CA LEU A 152 -0.52 -8.78 3.92
C LEU A 152 -0.20 -9.40 2.56
N THR A 153 -0.94 -9.03 1.52
CA THR A 153 -0.45 -9.26 0.16
C THR A 153 0.62 -8.23 -0.17
N ILE A 154 1.64 -8.64 -0.93
CA ILE A 154 2.74 -7.77 -1.29
C ILE A 154 3.08 -8.00 -2.77
N ARG A 155 3.12 -6.92 -3.56
CA ARG A 155 3.59 -6.95 -4.95
C ARG A 155 5.11 -6.93 -4.99
N ALA A 156 5.68 -7.73 -5.87
CA ALA A 156 7.05 -7.58 -6.33
C ALA A 156 7.16 -7.84 -7.84
N ASP A 157 8.37 -7.78 -8.39
CA ASP A 157 8.57 -7.86 -9.84
C ASP A 157 8.52 -9.28 -10.35
N SER A 158 9.08 -10.21 -9.60
CA SER A 158 9.19 -11.60 -10.03
C SER A 158 7.93 -12.39 -9.69
N GLN A 159 7.38 -12.19 -8.49
CA GLN A 159 6.38 -13.04 -7.86
C GLN A 159 5.45 -12.25 -6.93
N GLY A 160 4.37 -12.88 -6.49
CA GLY A 160 3.53 -12.38 -5.39
C GLY A 160 3.99 -12.93 -4.04
N TYR A 161 3.91 -12.11 -3.00
CA TYR A 161 4.32 -12.46 -1.65
C TYR A 161 3.20 -12.28 -0.63
N VAL A 162 3.31 -12.99 0.48
CA VAL A 162 2.46 -12.88 1.66
C VAL A 162 3.26 -12.81 2.95
N ALA A 163 2.82 -11.96 3.86
CA ALA A 163 3.27 -11.94 5.24
C ALA A 163 2.07 -12.08 6.18
N VAL A 164 2.31 -12.66 7.36
CA VAL A 164 1.27 -12.93 8.37
C VAL A 164 1.69 -12.31 9.71
N SER A 165 0.71 -11.78 10.43
CA SER A 165 0.88 -11.18 11.75
C SER A 165 -0.28 -11.57 12.68
N LYS A 166 -0.02 -11.56 13.99
CA LYS A 166 -1.05 -11.72 15.03
C LYS A 166 -1.63 -10.38 15.51
N ASP A 167 -0.88 -9.29 15.37
CA ASP A 167 -1.23 -7.97 15.90
C ASP A 167 -1.50 -6.92 14.81
N GLY A 168 -1.16 -7.23 13.56
CA GLY A 168 -1.33 -6.34 12.41
C GLY A 168 -0.23 -5.30 12.25
N LEU A 169 0.83 -5.35 13.04
CA LEU A 169 2.00 -4.47 12.96
C LEU A 169 3.30 -5.25 12.76
N VAL A 170 3.53 -6.31 13.54
CA VAL A 170 4.72 -7.14 13.44
C VAL A 170 4.41 -8.36 12.57
N PHE A 171 4.95 -8.36 11.36
CA PHE A 171 4.76 -9.41 10.37
C PHE A 171 5.98 -10.30 10.25
N ASN A 172 5.72 -11.58 9.98
CA ASN A 172 6.76 -12.53 9.60
C ASN A 172 7.43 -12.12 8.27
N PRO A 173 8.64 -12.61 7.98
CA PRO A 173 9.29 -12.36 6.70
C PRO A 173 8.39 -12.73 5.51
N PRO A 174 8.38 -11.94 4.41
CA PRO A 174 7.55 -12.22 3.24
C PRO A 174 7.87 -13.59 2.62
N THR A 175 6.84 -14.35 2.33
CA THR A 175 6.94 -15.67 1.69
C THR A 175 6.26 -15.66 0.32
N VAL A 176 6.81 -16.40 -0.64
CA VAL A 176 6.22 -16.51 -1.98
C VAL A 176 4.88 -17.23 -1.91
N TRP A 177 3.92 -16.75 -2.67
CA TRP A 177 2.64 -17.43 -2.85
C TRP A 177 2.80 -18.81 -3.47
N LYS A 178 2.30 -19.83 -2.77
CA LYS A 178 2.21 -21.19 -3.27
C LYS A 178 0.80 -21.74 -3.09
N TRP A 179 0.37 -22.56 -4.04
CA TRP A 179 -0.76 -23.45 -3.86
C TRP A 179 -0.45 -24.50 -2.79
N ASP A 180 -1.49 -25.16 -2.30
CA ASP A 180 -1.38 -26.35 -1.43
C ASP A 180 -0.56 -27.47 -2.08
N THR A 181 -0.53 -27.54 -3.40
CA THR A 181 0.34 -28.43 -4.18
C THR A 181 1.83 -28.04 -4.12
N GLY A 182 2.18 -26.89 -3.54
CA GLY A 182 3.53 -26.35 -3.49
C GLY A 182 3.98 -25.56 -4.73
N PHE A 183 3.18 -25.54 -5.80
CA PHE A 183 3.48 -24.74 -7.00
C PHE A 183 3.31 -23.25 -6.72
N ILE A 184 4.20 -22.43 -7.27
CA ILE A 184 4.12 -20.98 -7.15
C ILE A 184 2.85 -20.47 -7.85
N VAL A 185 2.15 -19.54 -7.20
CA VAL A 185 1.01 -18.84 -7.84
C VAL A 185 1.56 -17.97 -8.98
N PRO A 186 1.12 -18.17 -10.22
CA PRO A 186 1.73 -17.51 -11.38
C PRO A 186 1.22 -16.07 -11.48
N THR A 187 1.85 -15.16 -10.75
CA THR A 187 1.57 -13.71 -10.74
C THR A 187 2.87 -12.95 -10.60
N TYR A 188 2.97 -11.77 -11.23
CA TYR A 188 4.16 -10.93 -11.13
C TYR A 188 3.80 -9.46 -11.40
N ASN A 189 4.47 -8.52 -10.71
CA ASN A 189 4.35 -7.07 -10.93
C ASN A 189 2.91 -6.52 -10.92
N THR A 190 1.98 -7.23 -10.27
CA THR A 190 0.55 -6.90 -10.17
C THR A 190 0.09 -6.83 -8.71
N GLN A 191 -0.85 -5.92 -8.45
CA GLN A 191 -1.51 -5.83 -7.15
C GLN A 191 -2.31 -7.11 -6.88
N GLN A 192 -2.32 -7.49 -5.62
CA GLN A 192 -3.06 -8.64 -5.12
C GLN A 192 -3.90 -8.16 -3.95
N ASN A 193 -5.13 -8.62 -3.85
CA ASN A 193 -6.03 -8.28 -2.76
C ASN A 193 -6.67 -9.54 -2.19
N TRP A 194 -7.03 -9.46 -0.91
CA TRP A 194 -7.86 -10.46 -0.27
C TRP A 194 -9.31 -10.02 -0.22
N ILE A 195 -10.20 -10.98 -0.39
CA ILE A 195 -11.60 -10.87 0.01
C ILE A 195 -11.82 -11.85 1.16
N ALA A 196 -12.08 -11.31 2.35
CA ALA A 196 -12.51 -12.09 3.49
C ALA A 196 -14.04 -12.27 3.46
N ARG A 197 -14.49 -13.50 3.60
CA ARG A 197 -15.90 -13.88 3.75
C ARG A 197 -16.05 -14.80 4.95
N HIS A 198 -17.28 -15.06 5.38
CA HIS A 198 -17.54 -15.97 6.51
C HIS A 198 -17.00 -17.39 6.29
N ASP A 199 -16.84 -17.83 5.04
CA ASP A 199 -16.46 -19.18 4.62
C ASP A 199 -14.99 -19.30 4.22
N GLY A 200 -14.25 -18.19 4.10
CA GLY A 200 -12.87 -18.26 3.66
C GLY A 200 -12.23 -16.94 3.27
N LEU A 201 -10.95 -17.06 2.91
CA LEU A 201 -10.12 -15.98 2.43
C LEU A 201 -9.75 -16.22 0.97
N TYR A 202 -10.15 -15.32 0.09
CA TYR A 202 -10.07 -15.48 -1.37
C TYR A 202 -9.06 -14.51 -1.98
N LEU A 203 -8.04 -15.04 -2.66
CA LEU A 203 -7.00 -14.23 -3.30
C LEU A 203 -7.49 -13.74 -4.66
N VAL A 204 -7.59 -12.41 -4.81
CA VAL A 204 -7.85 -11.74 -6.07
C VAL A 204 -6.53 -11.26 -6.64
N TYR A 205 -6.17 -11.78 -7.81
CA TYR A 205 -4.90 -11.48 -8.47
C TYR A 205 -5.01 -11.62 -9.98
N THR A 206 -4.03 -11.06 -10.68
CA THR A 206 -3.88 -11.22 -12.13
C THR A 206 -2.99 -12.41 -12.44
N ARG A 207 -3.54 -13.42 -13.12
CA ARG A 207 -2.81 -14.64 -13.49
C ARG A 207 -1.94 -14.41 -14.72
N LYS A 208 -0.68 -14.84 -14.66
CA LYS A 208 0.18 -15.08 -15.82
C LYS A 208 -0.12 -16.49 -16.35
N ASP A 209 -0.68 -16.59 -17.56
CA ASP A 209 -1.06 -17.88 -18.15
C ASP A 209 -0.54 -18.10 -19.57
N GLY A 210 0.32 -17.20 -20.07
CA GLY A 210 0.90 -17.23 -21.42
C GLY A 210 -0.03 -16.69 -22.52
N LYS A 211 -1.33 -16.52 -22.26
CA LYS A 211 -2.29 -15.97 -23.24
C LYS A 211 -2.35 -14.45 -23.21
N ASN A 212 -1.96 -13.86 -22.08
CA ASN A 212 -2.00 -12.42 -21.82
C ASN A 212 -0.60 -11.76 -21.78
N ASP A 213 0.44 -12.44 -22.28
CA ASP A 213 1.81 -11.90 -22.26
C ASP A 213 1.98 -10.64 -23.13
N HIS A 214 1.08 -10.42 -24.10
CA HIS A 214 1.03 -9.21 -24.91
C HIS A 214 0.39 -8.01 -24.17
N VAL A 215 -0.28 -8.24 -23.05
CA VAL A 215 -0.87 -7.19 -22.21
C VAL A 215 0.11 -6.82 -21.11
N PHE A 216 0.39 -5.54 -20.93
CA PHE A 216 1.30 -5.07 -19.89
C PHE A 216 0.87 -5.59 -18.51
N ARG A 217 1.79 -6.29 -17.83
CA ARG A 217 1.58 -6.96 -16.53
C ARG A 217 0.47 -8.03 -16.55
N ASN A 218 0.23 -8.66 -17.69
CA ASN A 218 -0.73 -9.75 -17.86
C ASN A 218 -2.15 -9.38 -17.40
N ARG A 219 -2.48 -8.08 -17.38
CA ARG A 219 -3.77 -7.58 -16.90
C ARG A 219 -4.92 -8.12 -17.76
N ALA A 220 -6.12 -8.09 -17.22
CA ALA A 220 -7.32 -8.34 -18.02
C ALA A 220 -7.35 -7.33 -19.19
N PRO A 221 -7.69 -7.78 -20.42
CA PRO A 221 -7.81 -6.92 -21.58
C PRO A 221 -8.86 -5.81 -21.38
#